data_AF-A0A485A9R4-F1
#
_entry.id   AF-A0A485A9R4-F1
#
_cell.length_a   1.000
_cell.length_b   1.000
_cell.length_c   1.000
_cell.angle_alpha   90.00
_cell.angle_beta   90.00
_cell.angle_gamma   90.00
#
_symmetry.space_group_name_H-M   'P 1'
#
loop_
_entity.id
_entity.type
_entity.pdbx_description
1 polymer ?
#
loop_
_entity_poly.entity_id
_entity_poly.type
_entity_poly.pdbx_seq_one_letter_code
_entity_poly.pdbx_strand_id
1 'polypeptide(L)' 'MQQIRVIAAFQMHFRPARWDGIADAESQAIAEALLEKYGQG' A
#
# COMPACT_ATOMS: atom_id res chain seq x y z
N MET A 1 -2.38 15.10 10.91
CA MET A 1 -2.67 15.12 9.46
C MET A 1 -1.48 14.65 8.60
N GLN A 2 -0.72 13.59 8.97
CA GLN A 2 0.51 13.23 8.22
C GLN A 2 0.55 11.79 7.67
N GLN A 3 -0.31 10.88 8.14
CA GLN A 3 -0.36 9.49 7.65
C GLN A 3 -0.93 9.34 6.22
N ILE A 4 -1.70 10.34 5.74
CA ILE A 4 -2.35 10.31 4.41
C ILE A 4 -1.32 10.28 3.25
N ARG A 5 -0.04 10.62 3.49
CA ARG A 5 0.98 10.63 2.41
C ARG A 5 1.54 9.24 2.07
N VAL A 6 1.65 8.34 3.05
CA VAL A 6 2.35 7.06 2.85
C VAL A 6 1.47 6.07 2.09
N ILE A 7 0.20 5.95 2.48
CA ILE A 7 -0.73 5.02 1.83
C ILE A 7 -1.02 5.44 0.39
N ALA A 8 -1.24 6.73 0.14
CA ALA A 8 -1.45 7.24 -1.21
C ALA A 8 -0.23 6.96 -2.12
N ALA A 9 0.99 7.20 -1.63
CA ALA A 9 2.21 6.91 -2.40
C ALA A 9 2.38 5.41 -2.69
N PHE A 10 2.09 4.55 -1.70
CA PHE A 10 2.08 3.11 -1.89
C PHE A 10 1.06 2.69 -2.97
N GLN A 11 -0.18 3.19 -2.88
CA GLN A 11 -1.24 2.90 -3.85
C GLN A 11 -0.87 3.39 -5.25
N MET A 12 -0.25 4.56 -5.40
CA MET A 12 0.21 5.02 -6.71
C MET A 12 1.20 4.06 -7.37
N HIS A 13 2.01 3.36 -6.58
CA HIS A 13 3.03 2.44 -7.10
C HIS A 13 2.50 1.02 -7.31
N PHE A 14 1.70 0.51 -6.36
CA PHE A 14 1.30 -0.90 -6.32
C PHE A 14 -0.19 -1.14 -6.56
N ARG A 15 -1.04 -0.11 -6.52
CA ARG A 15 -2.49 -0.18 -6.77
C ARG A 15 -3.03 1.07 -7.50
N PRO A 16 -2.57 1.34 -8.72
CA PRO A 16 -2.85 2.60 -9.41
C PRO A 16 -4.34 2.83 -9.75
N ALA A 17 -5.16 1.78 -9.73
CA ALA A 17 -6.60 1.87 -9.95
C ALA A 17 -7.33 2.71 -8.88
N ARG A 18 -6.79 2.82 -7.66
CA ARG A 18 -7.36 3.62 -6.57
C ARG A 18 -6.29 4.03 -5.56
N TRP A 19 -6.03 5.34 -5.49
CA TRP A 19 -4.97 5.96 -4.68
C TRP A 19 -5.48 7.07 -3.74
N ASP A 20 -6.72 6.96 -3.28
CA ASP A 20 -7.36 7.93 -2.37
C ASP A 20 -6.70 8.03 -0.97
N GLY A 21 -5.68 7.23 -0.70
CA GLY A 21 -4.93 7.21 0.56
C GLY A 21 -5.67 6.49 1.68
N ILE A 22 -6.79 5.82 1.39
CA ILE A 22 -7.55 5.04 2.37
C ILE A 22 -7.02 3.61 2.37
N ALA A 23 -6.55 3.12 3.52
CA ALA A 23 -6.23 1.71 3.69
C ALA A 23 -7.51 0.87 3.57
N ASP A 24 -7.49 -0.08 2.64
CA ASP A 24 -8.52 -1.09 2.45
C ASP A 24 -7.89 -2.50 2.39
N ALA A 25 -8.74 -3.53 2.36
CA ALA A 25 -8.29 -4.93 2.37
C ALA A 25 -7.36 -5.27 1.19
N GLU A 26 -7.58 -4.66 0.03
CA GLU A 26 -6.71 -4.86 -1.13
C GLU A 26 -5.33 -4.23 -0.92
N SER A 27 -5.28 -3.01 -0.37
CA SER A 27 -4.02 -2.35 -0.01
C SER A 27 -3.22 -3.18 1.00
N GLN A 28 -3.89 -3.81 1.97
CA GLN A 28 -3.27 -4.71 2.93
C GLN A 28 -2.74 -5.99 2.26
N ALA A 29 -3.55 -6.67 1.45
CA ALA A 29 -3.15 -7.90 0.79
C ALA A 29 -1.92 -7.71 -0.13
N ILE A 30 -1.85 -6.57 -0.82
CA ILE A 30 -0.67 -6.23 -1.65
C ILE A 30 0.56 -6.03 -0.76
N ALA A 31 0.44 -5.35 0.38
CA ALA A 31 1.55 -5.15 1.31
C ALA A 31 2.05 -6.48 1.91
N GLU A 32 1.14 -7.37 2.29
CA GLU A 32 1.46 -8.73 2.77
C GLU A 32 2.20 -9.54 1.70
N ALA A 33 1.71 -9.54 0.46
CA ALA A 33 2.36 -10.24 -0.65
C ALA A 33 3.76 -9.70 -0.95
N LEU A 34 3.99 -8.39 -0.82
CA LEU A 34 5.31 -7.79 -0.96
C LEU A 34 6.26 -8.21 0.17
N LEU A 35 5.77 -8.23 1.41
CA LEU A 35 6.55 -8.69 2.57
C LEU A 35 6.89 -10.18 2.47
N GLU A 36 5.96 -11.01 2.01
CA GLU A 36 6.21 -12.44 1.76
C GLU A 36 7.28 -12.65 0.68
N LYS A 37 7.19 -11.89 -0.42
CA LYS A 37 8.11 -12.05 -1.56
C LYS A 37 9.54 -11.57 -1.28
N TYR A 38 9.69 -10.52 -0.48
CA TYR A 38 10.99 -9.87 -0.30
C TYR A 38 11.56 -9.95 1.12
N GLY A 39 10.76 -10.40 2.09
CA GLY A 39 11.13 -10.40 3.51
C GLY A 39 11.30 -8.99 4.07
N GLN A 40 11.16 -8.84 5.39
CA GLN A 40 11.83 -7.75 6.10
C GLN A 40 13.27 -8.23 6.30
N GLY A 41 14.18 -7.79 5.42
CA GLY A 41 15.60 -8.16 5.50
C GLY A 41 16.21 -7.93 6.89
#